data_AF-A0A942WLJ2-F1
#
_entry.id   AF-A0A942WLJ2-F1
#
_cell.length_a   1.000
_cell.length_b   1.000
_cell.length_c   1.000
_cell.angle_alpha   90.00
_cell.angle_beta   90.00
_cell.angle_gamma   90.00
#
_symmetry.space_group_name_H-M   'P 1'
#
loop_
_entity.id
_entity.type
_entity.pdbx_description
1 polymer ?
#
loop_
_entity_poly.entity_id
_entity_poly.type
_entity_poly.pdbx_seq_one_letter_code
_entity_poly.pdbx_strand_id
1 'polypeptide(L)'
;MEQVKIEQFAFLYLCSEHDKRLLFKKEKMQLADFDRLTYLIYHLGFKEYHIKVWMEFAGDFKKEWDCLEALQETGGCAVSIENTESESRLHEMWIRDFCKNTPMEIREWLRELA
;
A
#
# COMPACT_ATOMS: atom_id res chain seq x y z
N MET A 1 -16.99 -2.49 -11.95
CA MET A 1 -16.30 -1.51 -12.84
C MET A 1 -16.47 -0.07 -12.39
N GLU A 2 -17.68 0.39 -12.03
CA GLU A 2 -17.89 1.79 -11.60
C GLU A 2 -17.28 2.07 -10.23
N GLN A 3 -17.49 1.19 -9.25
CA GLN A 3 -16.92 1.30 -7.90
C GLN A 3 -15.38 1.41 -7.92
N VAL A 4 -14.70 0.54 -8.66
CA VAL A 4 -13.24 0.61 -8.89
C VAL A 4 -12.79 2.00 -9.37
N LYS A 5 -13.55 2.63 -10.29
CA LYS A 5 -13.18 3.95 -10.83
C LYS A 5 -13.36 5.04 -9.78
N ILE A 6 -14.41 4.97 -8.98
CA ILE A 6 -14.68 5.91 -7.88
C ILE A 6 -13.58 5.79 -6.83
N GLU A 7 -13.28 4.57 -6.37
CA GLU A 7 -12.23 4.31 -5.37
C GLU A 7 -10.85 4.69 -5.89
N GLN A 8 -10.53 4.35 -7.15
CA GLN A 8 -9.28 4.77 -7.78
C GLN A 8 -9.15 6.29 -7.82
N PHE A 9 -10.21 7.00 -8.22
CA PHE A 9 -10.19 8.46 -8.27
C PHE A 9 -10.03 9.07 -6.87
N ALA A 10 -10.78 8.56 -5.88
CA ALA A 10 -10.69 9.00 -4.50
C ALA A 10 -9.27 8.80 -3.93
N PHE A 11 -8.70 7.61 -4.09
CA PHE A 11 -7.34 7.34 -3.61
C PHE A 11 -6.29 8.21 -4.30
N LEU A 12 -6.36 8.32 -5.64
CA LEU A 12 -5.43 9.16 -6.40
C LEU A 12 -5.53 10.64 -6.01
N TYR A 13 -6.71 11.13 -5.63
CA TYR A 13 -6.88 12.49 -5.14
C TYR A 13 -6.12 12.73 -3.82
N LEU A 14 -6.04 11.72 -2.96
CA LEU A 14 -5.30 11.77 -1.68
C LEU A 14 -3.78 11.55 -1.86
N CYS A 15 -3.37 10.87 -2.93
CA CYS A 15 -1.98 10.54 -3.21
C CYS A 15 -1.10 11.77 -3.45
N SER A 16 0.16 11.64 -3.03
CA SER A 16 1.24 12.51 -3.48
C SER A 16 1.50 12.35 -4.99
N GLU A 17 2.17 13.32 -5.61
CA GLU A 17 2.55 13.22 -7.02
C GLU A 17 3.49 12.04 -7.30
N HIS A 18 4.32 11.65 -6.34
CA HIS A 18 5.18 10.47 -6.48
C HIS A 18 4.36 9.18 -6.52
N ASP A 19 3.41 9.01 -5.59
CA ASP A 19 2.53 7.83 -5.55
C ASP A 19 1.71 7.69 -6.82
N LYS A 20 1.22 8.82 -7.37
CA LYS A 20 0.55 8.83 -8.67
C LYS A 20 1.47 8.32 -9.77
N ARG A 21 2.74 8.75 -9.81
CA ARG A 21 3.70 8.28 -10.84
C ARG A 21 3.95 6.78 -10.75
N LEU A 22 4.03 6.22 -9.55
CA LEU A 22 4.15 4.77 -9.34
C LEU A 22 2.89 4.03 -9.83
N LEU A 23 1.70 4.46 -9.41
CA LEU A 23 0.42 3.84 -9.79
C LEU A 23 0.10 3.97 -11.28
N PHE A 24 0.59 5.01 -11.95
CA PHE A 24 0.48 5.18 -13.40
C PHE A 24 1.63 4.51 -14.18
N LYS A 25 2.50 3.72 -13.52
CA LYS A 25 3.66 3.05 -14.13
C LYS A 25 4.61 4.00 -14.87
N LYS A 26 4.66 5.26 -14.42
CA LYS A 26 5.62 6.26 -14.91
C LYS A 26 6.99 6.11 -14.24
N GLU A 27 7.01 5.50 -13.06
CA GLU A 27 8.22 5.14 -12.32
C GLU A 27 8.14 3.64 -11.95
N LYS A 28 9.30 2.99 -11.83
CA LYS A 28 9.35 1.58 -11.40
C LYS A 28 9.03 1.49 -9.91
N MET A 29 7.90 0.85 -9.59
CA MET A 29 7.49 0.56 -8.22
C MET A 29 8.43 -0.45 -7.56
N GLN A 30 8.91 -0.16 -6.35
CA GLN A 30 9.64 -1.13 -5.53
C GLN A 30 8.66 -1.94 -4.68
N LEU A 31 9.10 -3.10 -4.17
CA LEU A 31 8.26 -3.93 -3.31
C LEU A 31 7.78 -3.17 -2.06
N ALA A 32 8.64 -2.36 -1.46
CA ALA A 32 8.27 -1.52 -0.30
C ALA A 32 7.22 -0.46 -0.66
N ASP A 33 7.24 0.08 -1.88
CA ASP A 33 6.21 1.02 -2.34
C ASP A 33 4.88 0.31 -2.54
N PHE A 34 4.92 -0.90 -3.12
CA PHE A 34 3.75 -1.73 -3.35
C PHE A 34 3.09 -2.13 -2.02
N ASP A 35 3.88 -2.58 -1.05
CA ASP A 35 3.42 -2.95 0.29
C ASP A 35 2.77 -1.74 0.99
N ARG A 36 3.47 -0.60 1.01
CA ARG A 36 2.95 0.65 1.56
C ARG A 36 1.63 1.09 0.92
N LEU A 37 1.57 1.11 -0.41
CA LEU A 37 0.39 1.60 -1.13
C LEU A 37 -0.79 0.65 -0.98
N THR A 38 -0.57 -0.66 -1.07
CA THR A 38 -1.64 -1.64 -0.89
C THR A 38 -2.18 -1.61 0.55
N TYR A 39 -1.32 -1.46 1.55
CA TYR A 39 -1.73 -1.23 2.93
C TYR A 39 -2.63 0.01 3.06
N LEU A 40 -2.20 1.16 2.52
CA LEU A 40 -2.96 2.41 2.60
C LEU A 40 -4.33 2.31 1.91
N ILE A 41 -4.39 1.69 0.72
CA ILE A 41 -5.64 1.48 -0.02
C ILE A 41 -6.60 0.61 0.81
N TYR A 42 -6.10 -0.47 1.40
CA TYR A 42 -6.88 -1.37 2.23
C TYR A 42 -7.37 -0.68 3.51
N HIS A 43 -6.48 0.02 4.21
CA HIS A 43 -6.78 0.73 5.45
C HIS A 43 -7.86 1.81 5.26
N LEU A 44 -7.84 2.53 4.13
CA LEU A 44 -8.86 3.52 3.77
C LEU A 44 -10.19 2.90 3.29
N GLY A 45 -10.27 1.56 3.19
CA GLY A 45 -11.50 0.85 2.83
C GLY A 45 -11.77 0.72 1.33
N PHE A 46 -10.80 1.05 0.46
CA PHE A 46 -10.94 0.99 -1.00
C PHE A 46 -10.72 -0.43 -1.54
N LYS A 47 -11.62 -1.36 -1.20
CA LYS A 47 -11.46 -2.81 -1.44
C LYS A 47 -11.38 -3.19 -2.91
N GLU A 48 -12.20 -2.60 -3.76
CA GLU A 48 -12.25 -2.92 -5.19
C GLU A 48 -10.98 -2.39 -5.89
N TYR A 49 -10.53 -1.20 -5.49
CA TYR A 49 -9.28 -0.65 -5.99
C TYR A 49 -8.06 -1.41 -5.47
N HIS A 50 -8.07 -1.87 -4.22
CA HIS A 50 -7.04 -2.73 -3.65
C HIS A 50 -6.85 -4.00 -4.51
N ILE A 51 -7.93 -4.71 -4.82
CA ILE A 51 -7.89 -5.90 -5.68
C ILE A 51 -7.30 -5.56 -7.05
N LYS A 52 -7.73 -4.43 -7.65
CA LYS A 52 -7.19 -4.00 -8.94
C LYS A 52 -5.67 -3.77 -8.90
N VAL A 53 -5.18 -3.04 -7.89
CA VAL A 53 -3.73 -2.77 -7.75
C VAL A 53 -2.96 -4.08 -7.55
N TRP A 54 -3.46 -4.99 -6.72
CA TRP A 54 -2.85 -6.30 -6.55
C TRP A 54 -2.76 -7.09 -7.86
N MET A 55 -3.86 -7.19 -8.61
CA MET A 55 -3.87 -7.90 -9.90
C MET A 55 -2.92 -7.28 -10.92
N GLU A 56 -2.70 -5.97 -10.85
CA GLU A 56 -1.92 -5.24 -11.84
C GLU A 56 -0.40 -5.23 -11.55
N PHE A 57 0.00 -5.28 -10.28
CA PHE A 57 1.39 -5.10 -9.87
C PHE A 57 2.02 -6.32 -9.16
N ALA A 58 1.23 -7.22 -8.56
CA ALA A 58 1.81 -8.32 -7.76
C ALA A 58 2.73 -9.25 -8.56
N GLY A 59 2.45 -9.41 -9.86
CA GLY A 59 3.26 -10.22 -10.76
C GLY A 59 4.67 -9.67 -11.02
N ASP A 60 4.89 -8.37 -10.83
CA ASP A 60 6.18 -7.72 -11.05
C ASP A 60 7.22 -8.13 -9.98
N PHE A 61 6.75 -8.63 -8.84
CA PHE A 61 7.57 -9.01 -7.67
C PHE A 61 7.75 -10.51 -7.51
N LYS A 62 7.55 -11.30 -8.59
CA LYS A 62 7.64 -12.76 -8.54
C LYS A 62 8.95 -13.27 -7.93
N LYS A 63 10.09 -12.64 -8.26
CA LYS A 63 11.39 -13.09 -7.74
C LYS A 63 11.49 -12.91 -6.25
N GLU A 64 10.98 -11.78 -5.75
CA GLU A 64 10.93 -11.46 -4.33
C GLU A 64 10.02 -12.46 -3.59
N TRP A 65 8.88 -12.83 -4.18
CA TRP A 65 8.00 -13.88 -3.65
C TRP A 65 8.68 -15.26 -3.63
N ASP A 66 9.30 -15.66 -4.75
CA ASP A 66 10.03 -16.94 -4.86
C ASP A 66 11.17 -17.02 -3.82
N CYS A 67 11.86 -15.89 -3.57
CA CYS A 67 12.89 -15.81 -2.52
C CYS A 67 12.32 -15.96 -1.11
N LEU A 68 11.17 -15.35 -0.82
CA LEU A 68 10.50 -15.48 0.48
C LEU A 68 10.02 -16.91 0.73
N GLU A 69 9.43 -17.56 -0.28
CA GLU A 69 9.02 -18.97 -0.21
C GLU A 69 10.21 -19.88 0.07
N ALA A 70 11.33 -19.71 -0.65
CA ALA A 70 12.54 -20.51 -0.44
C ALA A 70 13.15 -20.32 0.97
N LEU A 71 13.08 -19.11 1.53
CA LEU A 71 13.53 -18.83 2.90
C LEU A 71 12.65 -19.53 3.94
N GLN A 72 11.34 -19.59 3.71
CA GLN A 72 10.39 -20.30 4.56
C GLN A 72 10.63 -21.82 4.53
N GLU A 73 10.88 -22.39 3.35
CA GLU A 73 11.15 -23.83 3.17
C GLU A 73 12.47 -24.29 3.78
N THR A 74 13.49 -23.42 3.80
CA THR A 74 14.84 -23.75 4.33
C THR A 74 14.95 -23.65 5.85
N GLY A 75 13.83 -23.45 6.57
CA GLY A 75 13.82 -23.32 8.02
C GLY A 75 14.43 -22.02 8.52
N GLY A 76 14.59 -21.03 7.64
CA GLY A 76 14.82 -19.65 8.04
C GLY A 76 13.71 -19.25 9.00
N CYS A 77 14.06 -18.53 10.06
CA CYS A 77 13.06 -17.97 10.96
C CYS A 77 12.24 -16.93 10.17
N ALA A 78 11.23 -17.39 9.45
CA ALA A 78 10.03 -16.62 9.23
C ALA A 78 9.45 -16.45 10.62
N VAL A 79 9.96 -15.44 11.35
CA VAL A 79 9.25 -14.86 12.49
C VAL A 79 7.82 -14.75 12.01
N SER A 80 6.92 -15.43 12.71
CA SER A 80 5.49 -15.35 12.45
C SER A 80 5.16 -13.89 12.13
N ILE A 81 4.58 -13.65 10.95
CA ILE A 81 3.99 -12.36 10.54
C ILE A 81 2.76 -12.12 11.44
N GLU A 82 2.98 -12.11 12.74
CA GLU A 82 2.05 -11.79 13.78
C GLU A 82 2.54 -10.47 14.34
N ASN A 83 2.01 -9.38 13.77
CA ASN A 83 1.90 -8.06 14.37
C ASN A 83 3.01 -7.75 15.37
N THR A 84 4.26 -7.75 14.90
CA THR A 84 5.35 -7.31 15.75
C THR A 84 5.14 -5.82 16.02
N GLU A 85 5.50 -5.34 17.20
CA GLU A 85 5.39 -3.92 17.55
C GLU A 85 6.08 -3.01 16.51
N SER A 86 7.10 -3.53 15.80
CA SER A 86 7.76 -2.89 14.67
C SER A 86 6.86 -2.69 13.44
N GLU A 87 6.03 -3.65 13.07
CA GLU A 87 5.10 -3.54 11.93
C GLU A 87 3.99 -2.54 12.22
N SER A 88 3.42 -2.56 13.44
CA SER A 88 2.41 -1.58 13.84
C SER A 88 2.96 -0.15 13.79
N ARG A 89 4.18 0.08 14.29
CA ARG A 89 4.85 1.39 14.20
C ARG A 89 5.13 1.80 12.75
N LEU A 90 5.47 0.85 11.89
CA LEU A 90 5.70 1.11 10.47
C LEU A 90 4.41 1.57 9.77
N HIS A 91 3.30 0.88 10.03
CA HIS A 91 1.99 1.25 9.52
C HIS A 91 1.53 2.62 10.00
N GLU A 92 1.70 2.92 11.29
CA GLU A 92 1.43 4.25 11.85
C GLU A 92 2.25 5.34 11.15
N MET A 93 3.54 5.07 10.91
CA MET A 93 4.40 5.99 10.16
C MET A 93 3.88 6.24 8.74
N TRP A 94 3.46 5.18 8.03
CA TRP A 94 2.90 5.31 6.69
C TRP A 94 1.62 6.14 6.66
N ILE A 95 0.68 5.87 7.56
CA ILE A 95 -0.59 6.63 7.66
C ILE A 95 -0.29 8.10 7.95
N ARG A 96 0.58 8.37 8.94
CA ARG A 96 0.95 9.73 9.31
C ARG A 96 1.58 10.49 8.15
N ASP A 97 2.53 9.89 7.46
CA ASP A 97 3.25 10.55 6.38
C ASP A 97 2.37 10.67 5.11
N PHE A 98 1.44 9.75 4.90
CA PHE A 98 0.39 9.89 3.88
C PHE A 98 -0.49 11.11 4.17
N CYS A 99 -1.04 11.22 5.39
CA CYS A 99 -1.90 12.32 5.79
C CYS A 99 -1.20 13.68 5.71
N LYS A 100 0.09 13.78 6.04
CA LYS A 100 0.86 15.04 5.91
C LYS A 100 0.90 15.56 4.48
N ASN A 101 0.94 14.65 3.50
CA ASN A 101 1.06 14.97 2.08
C ASN A 101 -0.30 15.15 1.39
N THR A 102 -1.41 14.89 2.09
CA THR A 102 -2.77 15.11 1.60
C THR A 102 -3.14 16.62 1.61
N PRO A 103 -3.94 17.11 0.65
CA PRO A 103 -4.47 18.48 0.66
C PRO A 103 -5.06 18.89 2.03
N MET A 104 -4.83 20.16 2.42
CA MET A 104 -5.17 20.65 3.76
C MET A 104 -6.65 20.50 4.09
N GLU A 105 -7.54 20.63 3.10
CA GLU A 105 -8.99 20.54 3.30
C GLU A 105 -9.46 19.14 3.75
N ILE A 106 -8.66 18.10 3.51
CA ILE A 106 -9.02 16.69 3.79
C ILE A 106 -8.25 16.14 4.99
N ARG A 107 -7.20 16.84 5.44
CA ARG A 107 -6.36 16.42 6.57
C ARG A 107 -7.13 16.31 7.88
N GLU A 108 -8.15 17.13 8.09
CA GLU A 108 -8.99 17.05 9.29
C GLU A 108 -9.88 15.80 9.26
N TRP A 109 -10.45 15.47 8.10
CA TRP A 109 -11.31 14.29 7.95
C TRP A 109 -10.52 12.97 8.07
N LEU A 110 -9.28 12.92 7.56
CA LEU A 110 -8.43 11.73 7.70
C LEU A 110 -7.95 11.48 9.13
N ARG A 111 -7.83 12.51 9.98
CA ARG A 111 -7.45 12.34 11.39
C ARG A 111 -8.51 11.65 12.23
N GLU A 112 -9.77 11.67 11.80
CA GLU A 112 -10.87 11.00 12.49
C GLU A 112 -10.99 9.50 12.11
N LEU A 113 -10.30 9.08 11.05
CA LEU A 113 -10.29 7.71 10.54
C LEU A 113 -9.09 6.87 10.96
N ALA A 114 -8.02 7.51 11.44
CA ALA A 114 -6.79 6.89 11.94
C ALA A 114 -6.90 6.60 13.45
#